data_AF-X1IDV3-F1
#
_entry.id   AF-X1IDV3-F1
#
_cell.length_a   1.000
_cell.length_b   1.000
_cell.length_c   1.000
_cell.angle_alpha   90.00
_cell.angle_beta   90.00
_cell.angle_gamma   90.00
#
_symmetry.space_group_name_H-M   'P 1'
#
loop_
_entity.id
_entity.type
_entity.pdbx_description
1 polymer ?
#
loop_
_entity_poly.entity_id
_entity_poly.type
_entity_poly.pdbx_seq_one_letter_code
_entity_poly.pdbx_strand_id
1 'polypeptide(L)'
;MQVQVQKLREAMKLLELAVPKKTALPVLHNVLLKDGKAIAGNLEVFIFIDLPEADMECLIPHKPVMQLLKYVPGNEMLTIEANKEIVFIWDGGKSSYPLVKSNDYPLSPELVVKIEGTMDGNTLIAALASLSEYCDKNDTRPVLSGVAILPGENLDIAAGDGFRMAYLT
;
A
#
# COMPACT_ATOMS: atom_id res chain seq x y z
N MET A 1 -9.01 -19.08 -0.86
CA MET A 1 -10.02 -18.03 -0.63
C MET A 1 -10.93 -17.81 -1.85
N GLN A 2 -12.11 -17.21 -1.64
CA GLN A 2 -12.97 -16.65 -2.70
C GLN A 2 -13.23 -15.17 -2.46
N VAL A 3 -13.13 -14.34 -3.49
CA VAL A 3 -13.31 -12.88 -3.39
C VAL A 3 -13.97 -12.33 -4.65
N GLN A 4 -14.76 -11.27 -4.54
CA GLN A 4 -15.29 -10.58 -5.71
C GLN A 4 -14.14 -9.88 -6.47
N VAL A 5 -14.09 -10.05 -7.80
CA VAL A 5 -13.04 -9.49 -8.66
C VAL A 5 -12.86 -7.98 -8.45
N GLN A 6 -13.96 -7.24 -8.34
CA GLN A 6 -13.93 -5.80 -8.11
C GLN A 6 -13.25 -5.43 -6.79
N LYS A 7 -13.55 -6.13 -5.69
CA LYS A 7 -12.93 -5.87 -4.37
C LYS A 7 -11.42 -6.08 -4.42
N LEU A 8 -10.97 -7.20 -5.00
CA LEU A 8 -9.53 -7.47 -5.13
C LEU A 8 -8.85 -6.41 -6.02
N ARG A 9 -9.48 -6.03 -7.13
CA ARG A 9 -8.96 -5.00 -8.03
C ARG A 9 -8.80 -3.64 -7.34
N GLU A 10 -9.77 -3.24 -6.52
CA GLU A 10 -9.71 -2.01 -5.72
C GLU A 10 -8.57 -2.04 -4.69
N ALA A 11 -8.46 -3.14 -3.94
CA ALA A 11 -7.36 -3.32 -2.98
C ALA A 11 -5.99 -3.25 -3.68
N MET A 12 -5.81 -4.00 -4.77
CA MET A 12 -4.56 -4.04 -5.53
C MET A 12 -4.21 -2.68 -6.16
N LYS A 13 -5.20 -1.87 -6.53
CA LYS A 13 -5.00 -0.51 -7.04
C LYS A 13 -4.51 0.44 -5.95
N LEU A 14 -5.09 0.37 -4.74
CA LEU A 14 -4.63 1.18 -3.60
C LEU A 14 -3.20 0.80 -3.19
N LEU A 15 -2.89 -0.50 -3.22
CA LEU A 15 -1.57 -1.02 -2.89
C LEU A 15 -0.48 -0.68 -3.92
N GLU A 16 -0.83 -0.34 -5.16
CA GLU A 16 0.14 0.00 -6.22
C GLU A 16 1.11 1.12 -5.80
N LEU A 17 0.67 2.05 -4.94
CA LEU A 17 1.48 3.15 -4.42
C LEU A 17 2.67 2.68 -3.57
N ALA A 18 2.55 1.51 -2.92
CA ALA A 18 3.60 0.93 -2.08
C ALA A 18 4.41 -0.17 -2.80
N VAL A 19 4.00 -0.60 -4.00
CA VAL A 19 4.73 -1.60 -4.79
C VAL A 19 5.85 -0.91 -5.59
N PRO A 20 7.13 -1.17 -5.30
CA PRO A 20 8.23 -0.49 -5.98
C PRO A 20 8.31 -0.90 -7.46
N LYS A 21 8.53 0.08 -8.34
CA LYS A 21 8.75 -0.15 -9.78
C LYS A 21 10.13 -0.74 -10.07
N LYS A 22 11.13 -0.40 -9.25
CA LYS A 22 12.51 -0.89 -9.30
C LYS A 22 12.96 -1.20 -7.88
N THR A 23 13.51 -2.38 -7.65
CA THR A 23 14.00 -2.81 -6.33
C THR A 23 15.05 -3.91 -6.50
N ALA A 24 15.99 -3.98 -5.57
CA ALA A 24 16.93 -5.11 -5.47
C ALA A 24 16.28 -6.35 -4.82
N LEU A 25 15.07 -6.22 -4.28
CA LEU A 25 14.28 -7.27 -3.63
C LEU A 25 13.02 -7.57 -4.47
N PRO A 26 13.09 -8.50 -5.46
CA PRO A 26 11.96 -8.78 -6.35
C PRO A 26 10.69 -9.25 -5.63
N VAL A 27 10.82 -9.78 -4.42
CA VAL A 27 9.69 -10.19 -3.57
C VAL A 27 8.73 -9.03 -3.26
N LEU A 28 9.23 -7.77 -3.27
CA LEU A 28 8.42 -6.57 -3.06
C LEU A 28 7.53 -6.21 -4.25
N HIS A 29 7.70 -6.85 -5.40
CA HIS A 29 6.74 -6.74 -6.51
C HIS A 29 5.43 -7.51 -6.27
N ASN A 30 5.32 -8.18 -5.11
CA ASN A 30 4.15 -8.93 -4.71
C ASN A 30 3.35 -8.19 -3.63
N VAL A 31 2.06 -8.54 -3.54
CA VAL A 31 1.16 -8.20 -2.44
C VAL A 31 1.04 -9.43 -1.54
N LEU A 32 1.25 -9.26 -0.25
CA LEU A 32 1.02 -10.29 0.76
C LEU A 32 -0.45 -10.31 1.15
N LEU A 33 -1.12 -11.44 0.94
CA LEU A 33 -2.40 -11.74 1.57
C LEU A 33 -2.13 -12.51 2.85
N LYS A 34 -2.65 -12.03 3.98
CA LYS A 34 -2.50 -12.68 5.28
C LYS A 34 -3.47 -12.07 6.29
N ASP A 35 -4.05 -12.90 7.17
CA ASP A 35 -4.82 -12.49 8.34
C ASP A 35 -5.95 -11.47 8.02
N GLY A 36 -6.68 -11.69 6.92
CA GLY A 36 -7.75 -10.80 6.48
C GLY A 36 -7.26 -9.45 5.93
N LYS A 37 -6.00 -9.36 5.49
CA LYS A 37 -5.38 -8.15 4.94
C LYS A 37 -4.67 -8.42 3.63
N ALA A 38 -4.66 -7.41 2.77
CA ALA A 38 -3.76 -7.30 1.63
C ALA A 38 -2.71 -6.22 1.94
N ILE A 39 -1.44 -6.58 1.84
CA ILE A 39 -0.31 -5.79 2.33
C ILE A 39 0.71 -5.60 1.21
N ALA A 40 1.16 -4.37 1.01
CA ALA A 40 2.25 -4.03 0.12
C ALA A 40 3.20 -3.05 0.79
N GLY A 41 4.49 -3.18 0.55
CA GLY A 41 5.48 -2.23 1.05
C GLY A 41 6.76 -2.19 0.23
N ASN A 42 7.52 -1.11 0.42
CA ASN A 42 8.81 -0.86 -0.22
C ASN A 42 9.96 -0.67 0.80
N LEU A 43 9.80 -1.19 2.02
CA LEU A 43 10.68 -1.02 3.19
C LEU A 43 10.62 0.35 3.88
N GLU A 44 10.08 1.38 3.22
CA GLU A 44 9.89 2.72 3.82
C GLU A 44 8.41 2.99 4.11
N VAL A 45 7.54 2.58 3.19
CA VAL A 45 6.09 2.72 3.25
C VAL A 45 5.47 1.33 3.19
N PHE A 46 4.49 1.09 4.07
CA PHE A 46 3.62 -0.07 4.02
C PHE A 46 2.17 0.39 3.98
N ILE A 47 1.36 -0.25 3.13
CA ILE A 47 -0.08 -0.05 3.05
C ILE A 47 -0.76 -1.37 3.40
N PHE A 48 -1.75 -1.28 4.29
CA PHE A 48 -2.57 -2.39 4.73
C PHE A 48 -4.01 -2.11 4.32
N ILE A 49 -4.61 -3.00 3.53
CA ILE A 49 -6.01 -2.93 3.14
C ILE A 49 -6.73 -4.10 3.79
N ASP A 50 -7.83 -3.82 4.49
CA ASP A 50 -8.69 -4.88 5.01
C ASP A 50 -9.33 -5.64 3.84
N LEU A 51 -9.11 -6.95 3.84
CA LEU A 51 -9.64 -7.88 2.86
C LEU A 51 -10.00 -9.16 3.61
N PRO A 52 -11.16 -9.22 4.30
CA PRO A 52 -11.52 -10.34 5.18
C PRO A 52 -11.50 -11.71 4.50
N GLU A 53 -11.69 -11.75 3.18
CA GLU A 53 -11.58 -12.95 2.36
C GLU A 53 -10.14 -13.52 2.30
N ALA A 54 -9.11 -12.75 2.64
CA ALA A 54 -7.71 -13.18 2.69
C ALA A 54 -7.40 -14.06 3.91
N ASP A 55 -8.02 -15.24 3.93
CA ASP A 55 -7.90 -16.27 4.99
C ASP A 55 -6.67 -17.17 4.87
N MET A 56 -5.83 -16.92 3.88
CA MET A 56 -4.64 -17.71 3.55
C MET A 56 -3.42 -16.82 3.37
N GLU A 57 -2.26 -17.31 3.77
CA GLU A 57 -0.98 -16.61 3.60
C GLU A 57 -0.39 -16.91 2.21
N CYS A 58 -0.35 -15.90 1.33
CA CYS A 58 0.28 -16.05 0.00
C CYS A 58 0.74 -14.72 -0.60
N LEU A 59 1.70 -14.79 -1.53
CA LEU A 59 2.22 -13.62 -2.27
C LEU A 59 1.65 -13.54 -3.69
N ILE A 60 0.87 -12.51 -3.97
CA ILE A 60 0.27 -12.26 -5.28
C ILE A 60 1.19 -11.35 -6.12
N PRO A 61 1.65 -11.76 -7.31
CA PRO A 61 2.45 -10.89 -8.17
C PRO A 61 1.60 -9.74 -8.71
N HIS A 62 1.86 -8.52 -8.22
CA HIS A 62 0.97 -7.38 -8.38
C HIS A 62 0.67 -7.06 -9.84
N LYS A 63 1.72 -6.78 -10.61
CA LYS A 63 1.58 -6.32 -11.99
C LYS A 63 0.91 -7.37 -12.91
N PRO A 64 1.34 -8.65 -12.93
CA PRO A 64 0.68 -9.66 -13.75
C PRO A 64 -0.80 -9.87 -13.38
N VAL A 65 -1.12 -9.91 -12.09
CA VAL A 65 -2.50 -10.12 -11.63
C VAL A 65 -3.35 -8.89 -11.91
N MET A 66 -2.82 -7.68 -11.76
CA MET A 66 -3.53 -6.47 -12.18
C MET A 66 -3.84 -6.44 -13.68
N GLN A 67 -3.00 -7.02 -14.54
CA GLN A 67 -3.32 -7.17 -15.96
C GLN A 67 -4.41 -8.22 -16.18
N LEU A 68 -4.35 -9.37 -15.51
CA LEU A 68 -5.41 -10.38 -15.54
C LEU A 68 -6.75 -9.79 -15.14
N LEU A 69 -6.81 -9.11 -14.00
CA LEU A 69 -8.04 -8.56 -13.45
C LEU A 69 -8.69 -7.51 -14.35
N LYS A 70 -8.02 -6.95 -15.37
CA LYS A 70 -8.67 -6.05 -16.35
C LYS A 70 -9.63 -6.77 -17.29
N TYR A 71 -9.40 -8.07 -17.51
CA TYR A 71 -10.16 -8.86 -18.47
C TYR A 71 -11.23 -9.74 -17.81
N VAL A 72 -11.22 -9.82 -16.48
CA VAL A 72 -12.22 -10.56 -15.71
C VAL A 72 -13.34 -9.59 -15.28
N PRO A 73 -14.63 -9.89 -15.54
CA PRO A 73 -15.74 -9.05 -15.10
C PRO A 73 -15.73 -8.80 -13.59
N GLY A 74 -15.93 -7.54 -13.18
CA GLY A 74 -15.79 -7.14 -11.77
C GLY A 74 -16.83 -7.75 -10.82
N ASN A 75 -18.00 -8.12 -11.35
CA ASN A 75 -19.08 -8.75 -10.61
C ASN A 75 -18.88 -10.25 -10.38
N GLU A 76 -17.93 -10.89 -11.05
CA GLU A 76 -17.62 -12.32 -10.86
C GLU A 76 -16.91 -12.59 -9.53
N MET A 77 -17.05 -13.84 -9.08
CA MET A 77 -16.27 -14.38 -7.98
C MET A 77 -14.98 -14.99 -8.52
N LEU A 78 -13.87 -14.66 -7.86
CA LEU A 78 -12.55 -15.17 -8.14
C LEU A 78 -12.15 -16.14 -7.02
N THR A 79 -11.88 -17.38 -7.38
CA THR A 79 -11.28 -18.36 -6.46
C THR A 79 -9.77 -18.26 -6.57
N ILE A 80 -9.09 -18.16 -5.44
CA ILE A 80 -7.63 -18.13 -5.33
C ILE A 80 -7.18 -19.33 -4.50
N GLU A 81 -6.32 -20.15 -5.10
CA GLU A 81 -5.72 -21.32 -4.48
C GLU A 81 -4.19 -21.18 -4.51
N ALA A 82 -3.51 -21.48 -3.41
CA ALA A 82 -2.05 -21.49 -3.35
C ALA A 82 -1.58 -22.86 -2.86
N ASN A 83 -1.11 -23.67 -3.82
CA ASN A 83 -0.61 -25.02 -3.57
C ASN A 83 0.82 -25.14 -4.09
N LYS A 84 1.01 -25.67 -5.31
CA LYS A 84 2.30 -25.69 -6.02
C LYS A 84 2.56 -24.38 -6.79
N GLU A 85 1.48 -23.72 -7.15
CA GLU A 85 1.39 -22.45 -7.86
C GLU A 85 0.20 -21.68 -7.26
N ILE A 86 0.10 -20.39 -7.59
CA ILE A 86 -1.07 -19.58 -7.24
C ILE A 86 -2.01 -19.58 -8.44
N VAL A 87 -3.18 -20.17 -8.27
CA VAL A 87 -4.19 -20.31 -9.32
C VAL A 87 -5.35 -19.36 -9.04
N PHE A 88 -5.75 -18.63 -10.08
CA PHE A 88 -6.91 -17.77 -10.12
C PHE A 88 -7.96 -18.41 -11.03
N ILE A 89 -9.17 -18.65 -10.53
CA ILE A 89 -10.25 -19.33 -11.25
C ILE A 89 -11.51 -18.46 -11.21
N TRP A 90 -12.11 -18.22 -12.38
CA TRP A 90 -13.36 -17.47 -12.57
C TRP A 90 -14.22 -18.21 -13.61
N ASP A 91 -15.42 -17.70 -13.93
CA ASP A 91 -16.35 -18.40 -14.83
C ASP A 91 -15.77 -18.59 -16.24
N GLY A 92 -15.07 -17.56 -16.73
CA GLY A 92 -14.43 -17.55 -18.05
C GLY A 92 -13.07 -18.26 -18.16
N GLY A 93 -12.52 -18.83 -17.08
CA GLY A 93 -11.27 -19.58 -17.16
C GLY A 93 -10.39 -19.58 -15.91
N LYS A 94 -9.11 -19.88 -16.11
CA LYS A 94 -8.10 -19.89 -15.04
C LYS A 94 -6.76 -19.35 -15.52
N SER A 95 -5.99 -18.80 -14.58
CA SER A 95 -4.60 -18.37 -14.77
C SER A 95 -3.76 -18.84 -13.58
N SER A 96 -2.47 -19.11 -13.80
CA SER A 96 -1.57 -19.48 -12.71
C SER A 96 -0.26 -18.71 -12.74
N TYR A 97 0.32 -18.53 -11.55
CA TYR A 97 1.59 -17.84 -11.35
C TYR A 97 2.51 -18.65 -10.43
N PRO A 98 3.83 -18.51 -10.57
CA PRO A 98 4.78 -19.16 -9.67
C PRO A 98 4.52 -18.80 -8.21
N LEU A 99 4.59 -19.81 -7.33
CA LEU A 99 4.51 -19.58 -5.90
C LEU A 99 5.81 -18.97 -5.39
N VAL A 100 5.72 -17.88 -4.65
CA VAL A 100 6.84 -17.27 -3.92
C VAL A 100 6.62 -17.54 -2.43
N LYS A 101 7.68 -17.90 -1.69
CA LYS A 101 7.59 -18.17 -0.26
C LYS A 101 7.27 -16.87 0.49
N SER A 102 6.22 -16.87 1.30
CA SER A 102 5.82 -15.71 2.08
C SER A 102 6.90 -15.26 3.09
N ASN A 103 7.71 -16.19 3.61
CA ASN A 103 8.85 -15.91 4.50
C ASN A 103 9.93 -15.02 3.86
N ASP A 104 9.97 -14.90 2.53
CA ASP A 104 10.90 -14.02 1.83
C ASP A 104 10.38 -12.56 1.82
N TYR A 105 9.10 -12.34 2.13
CA TYR A 105 8.52 -11.00 2.24
C TYR A 105 8.95 -10.35 3.56
N PRO A 106 9.35 -9.06 3.56
CA PRO A 106 9.75 -8.40 4.80
C PRO A 106 8.60 -8.38 5.81
N LEU A 107 8.95 -8.52 7.08
CA LEU A 107 8.01 -8.27 8.16
C LEU A 107 7.55 -6.81 8.10
N SER A 108 6.24 -6.60 8.22
CA SER A 108 5.68 -5.27 8.45
C SER A 108 6.22 -4.71 9.78
N PRO A 109 6.55 -3.41 9.86
CA PRO A 109 6.99 -2.80 11.09
C PRO A 109 5.89 -2.85 12.17
N GLU A 110 6.28 -3.07 13.43
CA GLU A 110 5.37 -2.91 14.56
C GLU A 110 5.13 -1.41 14.81
N LEU A 111 3.86 -1.00 14.82
CA LEU A 111 3.48 0.37 15.11
C LEU A 111 3.26 0.55 16.61
N VAL A 112 4.24 1.14 17.30
CA VAL A 112 4.08 1.55 18.70
C VAL A 112 3.46 2.95 18.74
N VAL A 113 2.15 3.01 18.95
CA VAL A 113 1.39 4.25 19.02
C VAL A 113 1.79 5.04 20.26
N LYS A 114 2.37 6.23 20.06
CA LYS A 114 2.71 7.18 21.14
C LYS A 114 1.64 8.24 21.34
N ILE A 115 1.02 8.66 20.24
CA ILE A 115 -0.02 9.69 20.17
C ILE A 115 -1.06 9.19 19.17
N GLU A 116 -2.33 9.34 19.52
CA GLU A 116 -3.48 9.00 18.68
C GLU A 116 -4.46 10.17 18.69
N GLY A 117 -5.12 10.40 17.55
CA GLY A 117 -6.12 11.43 17.40
C GLY A 117 -6.94 11.23 16.14
N THR A 118 -8.04 11.96 16.03
CA THR A 118 -8.94 11.93 14.86
C THR A 118 -8.94 13.27 14.15
N MET A 119 -9.01 13.25 12.83
CA MET A 119 -9.00 14.45 12.00
C MET A 119 -9.79 14.24 10.73
N ASP A 120 -10.37 15.32 10.20
CA ASP A 120 -10.93 15.30 8.85
C ASP A 120 -9.82 15.05 7.81
N GLY A 121 -9.99 13.99 7.01
CA GLY A 121 -9.00 13.59 6.02
C GLY A 121 -8.81 14.62 4.91
N ASN A 122 -9.84 15.37 4.53
CA ASN A 122 -9.71 16.42 3.51
C ASN A 122 -8.89 17.59 4.05
N THR A 123 -9.11 17.97 5.32
CA THR A 123 -8.29 18.97 6.00
C THR A 123 -6.82 18.53 6.02
N LEU A 124 -6.53 17.29 6.44
CA LEU A 124 -5.15 16.79 6.47
C LEU A 124 -4.52 16.79 5.08
N ILE A 125 -5.21 16.28 4.06
CA ILE A 125 -4.68 16.20 2.69
C ILE A 125 -4.42 17.60 2.12
N ALA A 126 -5.35 18.54 2.29
CA ALA A 126 -5.19 19.91 1.80
C ALA A 126 -3.99 20.59 2.48
N ALA A 127 -3.85 20.39 3.79
CA ALA A 127 -2.77 20.92 4.60
C ALA A 127 -1.41 20.36 4.12
N LEU A 128 -1.26 19.02 4.04
CA LEU A 128 -0.05 18.35 3.55
C LEU A 128 0.32 18.75 2.13
N ALA A 129 -0.66 18.80 1.21
CA ALA A 129 -0.41 19.19 -0.18
C ALA A 129 0.12 20.62 -0.27
N SER A 130 -0.49 21.56 0.46
CA SER A 130 -0.06 22.96 0.45
C SER A 130 1.35 23.17 1.00
N LEU A 131 1.72 22.45 2.07
CA LEU A 131 3.03 22.59 2.70
C LEU A 131 4.16 21.82 2.00
N SER A 132 3.83 20.75 1.27
CA SER A 132 4.84 19.98 0.52
C SER A 132 5.63 20.82 -0.50
N GLU A 133 5.05 21.92 -1.00
CA GLU A 133 5.72 22.87 -1.91
C GLU A 133 6.88 23.65 -1.26
N TYR A 134 6.98 23.62 0.06
CA TYR A 134 8.03 24.26 0.84
C TYR A 134 9.13 23.28 1.28
N CYS A 135 8.98 21.97 1.02
CA CYS A 135 9.99 20.98 1.37
C CYS A 135 11.22 21.11 0.45
N ASP A 136 12.41 20.83 0.99
CA ASP A 136 13.63 20.70 0.18
C ASP A 136 13.49 19.50 -0.76
N LYS A 137 13.68 19.75 -2.05
CA LYS A 137 13.64 18.71 -3.10
C LYS A 137 15.00 18.02 -3.26
N ASN A 138 16.04 18.54 -2.61
CA ASN A 138 17.36 17.94 -2.59
C ASN A 138 17.49 16.98 -1.42
N ASP A 139 18.13 15.84 -1.67
CA ASP A 139 18.33 14.81 -0.65
C ASP A 139 19.54 15.07 0.27
N THR A 140 20.10 16.29 0.23
CA THR A 140 21.26 16.66 1.06
C THR A 140 20.86 16.99 2.50
N ARG A 141 19.58 17.34 2.73
CA ARG A 141 19.03 17.64 4.05
C ARG A 141 17.70 16.88 4.25
N PRO A 142 17.73 15.57 4.54
CA PRO A 142 16.53 14.74 4.64
C PRO A 142 15.52 15.22 5.67
N VAL A 143 15.95 15.93 6.72
CA VAL A 143 15.05 16.52 7.72
C VAL A 143 14.13 17.60 7.13
N LEU A 144 14.47 18.17 5.97
CA LEU A 144 13.71 19.22 5.27
C LEU A 144 12.89 18.69 4.10
N SER A 145 12.97 17.39 3.77
CA SER A 145 12.26 16.80 2.62
C SER A 145 10.82 16.39 2.93
N GLY A 146 10.37 16.56 4.17
CA GLY A 146 9.02 16.22 4.61
C GLY A 146 8.29 17.36 5.32
N VAL A 147 7.00 17.15 5.55
CA VAL A 147 6.15 18.04 6.34
C VAL A 147 6.17 17.57 7.80
N ALA A 148 6.52 18.48 8.71
CA ALA A 148 6.42 18.23 10.14
C ALA A 148 4.96 18.32 10.58
N ILE A 149 4.48 17.27 11.26
CA ILE A 149 3.16 17.23 11.91
C ILE A 149 3.40 17.33 13.41
N LEU A 150 2.80 18.33 14.05
CA LEU A 150 2.89 18.61 15.47
C LEU A 150 1.52 18.29 16.10
N PRO A 151 1.38 17.14 16.77
CA PRO A 151 0.10 16.76 17.38
C PRO A 151 -0.25 17.67 18.56
N GLY A 152 -1.48 18.17 18.61
CA GLY A 152 -2.01 19.05 19.66
C GLY A 152 -3.53 19.16 19.59
N GLU A 153 -4.12 20.18 20.23
CA GLU A 153 -5.57 20.47 20.12
C GLU A 153 -5.95 20.91 18.69
N ASN A 154 -5.06 21.63 18.01
CA ASN A 154 -5.17 22.01 16.61
C ASN A 154 -4.11 21.26 15.77
N LEU A 155 -4.33 21.17 14.45
CA LEU A 155 -3.33 20.62 13.55
C LEU A 155 -2.27 21.67 13.25
N ASP A 156 -1.15 21.59 13.94
CA ASP A 156 0.02 22.38 13.61
C ASP A 156 0.90 21.61 12.61
N ILE A 157 1.14 22.20 11.43
CA ILE A 157 2.07 21.64 10.44
C ILE A 157 3.05 22.69 9.93
N ALA A 158 4.27 22.26 9.65
CA ALA A 158 5.34 23.13 9.13
C ALA A 158 6.19 22.42 8.07
N ALA A 159 6.69 23.19 7.12
CA ALA A 159 7.63 22.71 6.09
C ALA A 159 8.56 23.85 5.67
N GLY A 160 9.79 23.52 5.28
CA GLY A 160 10.76 24.51 4.84
C GLY A 160 11.97 23.90 4.13
N ASP A 161 12.67 24.74 3.38
CA ASP A 161 13.80 24.37 2.50
C ASP A 161 15.12 25.04 2.91
N GLY A 162 15.13 25.72 4.06
CA GLY A 162 16.26 26.50 4.57
C GLY A 162 16.37 27.92 4.02
N PHE A 163 15.53 28.31 3.06
CA PHE A 163 15.39 29.69 2.59
C PHE A 163 14.03 30.29 2.98
N ARG A 164 12.99 29.46 2.94
CA ARG A 164 11.62 29.81 3.32
C ARG A 164 11.00 28.71 4.16
N MET A 165 9.96 29.09 4.89
CA MET A 165 9.18 28.21 5.74
C MET A 165 7.71 28.59 5.63
N ALA A 166 6.84 27.59 5.65
CA ALA A 166 5.40 27.74 5.81
C ALA A 166 4.93 27.03 7.08
N TYR A 167 3.88 27.56 7.69
CA TYR A 167 3.24 27.04 8.89
C TYR A 167 1.72 27.24 8.78
N LEU A 168 0.96 26.23 9.22
CA LEU A 168 -0.51 26.23 9.25
C LEU A 168 -0.98 25.68 10.61
N THR A 169 -2.06 26.26 11.13
CA THR A 169 -2.76 25.91 12.38
C THR A 169 -4.27 25.90 12.13
#